data_AF-A0A3D4WRN3-F1
#
_entry.id   AF-A0A3D4WRN3-F1
#
_cell.length_a   1.000
_cell.length_b   1.000
_cell.length_c   1.000
_cell.angle_alpha   90.00
_cell.angle_beta   90.00
_cell.angle_gamma   90.00
#
_symmetry.space_group_name_H-M   'P 1'
#
loop_
_entity.id
_entity.type
_entity.pdbx_description
1 polymer ?
#
loop_
_entity_poly.entity_id
_entity_poly.type
_entity_poly.pdbx_seq_one_letter_code
_entity_poly.pdbx_strand_id
1 'polypeptide(L)'
;MHALVNRVSRRLAGTTATLLLIAPAVLAGCAGPEVPAAAGTINIGMVVSRTGVYKTVGDDMVNGFQLYLDQHSGKLGGQKIELLIEDEADGGEIAKTLTEKLIQRNNIQALTGVVGGKSVEALAPLLGKHKVPLVGANARPTTTPDVTWMWHSSYISTEPGIAMGKYVAANAGGPVWVVCPDYQGGYDECNGFVGEFVKAGGTLANTNGKPDWTPFPQTSNFQPYLTKILASNATAVYTFYAGAPAISFVKQYKEFIGAKLPLFAAGFLTEGTVLAAQGEAAKGIRNSMNYAVDLDNRANRTFVADYQAKYKTMPTTFSMASYDAAAILDKAITAAAAGGKPVTGETINAALASVGQIDSPRGPWTFASTTHTPIQTWYLREVQHDGGALTNVMIQELATIGG
;
A
#
# COMPACT_ATOMS: atom_id res chain seq x y z
N MET A 1 19.35 98.54 -3.90
CA MET A 1 20.67 98.75 -3.28
C MET A 1 21.65 97.75 -3.86
N HIS A 2 22.67 98.24 -4.56
CA HIS A 2 23.91 97.59 -5.04
C HIS A 2 23.75 96.30 -5.90
N ALA A 3 23.93 96.26 -7.23
CA ALA A 3 24.96 96.77 -8.15
C ALA A 3 26.30 95.99 -8.16
N LEU A 4 26.74 95.65 -9.38
CA LEU A 4 28.09 95.32 -9.89
C LEU A 4 28.57 93.86 -9.77
N VAL A 5 28.80 93.07 -10.84
CA VAL A 5 29.61 93.19 -12.09
C VAL A 5 31.08 92.75 -11.93
N ASN A 6 31.49 91.86 -12.85
CA ASN A 6 32.85 91.51 -13.37
C ASN A 6 33.21 90.02 -13.15
N ARG A 7 33.87 89.28 -14.04
CA ARG A 7 34.37 89.41 -15.43
C ARG A 7 34.74 87.97 -15.86
N VAL A 8 34.23 87.47 -16.98
CA VAL A 8 34.95 87.28 -18.27
C VAL A 8 36.34 86.65 -18.17
N SER A 9 36.47 85.44 -18.73
CA SER A 9 37.57 85.11 -19.64
C SER A 9 37.16 84.00 -20.62
N ARG A 10 37.20 84.38 -21.91
CA ARG A 10 36.95 83.57 -23.11
C ARG A 10 38.08 82.57 -23.35
N ARG A 11 37.76 81.40 -23.91
CA ARG A 11 38.49 80.81 -25.04
C ARG A 11 37.52 80.18 -26.03
N LEU A 12 37.72 80.54 -27.30
CA LEU A 12 36.96 80.14 -28.48
C LEU A 12 37.67 79.00 -29.21
N ALA A 13 36.85 78.28 -29.96
CA ALA A 13 37.11 77.65 -31.26
C ALA A 13 37.83 76.29 -31.31
N GLY A 14 37.23 75.39 -32.10
CA GLY A 14 37.85 74.16 -32.56
C GLY A 14 36.85 73.09 -33.00
N THR A 15 36.05 73.38 -34.03
CA THR A 15 35.20 72.39 -34.72
C THR A 15 36.09 71.41 -35.49
N THR A 16 36.01 70.12 -35.19
CA THR A 16 36.43 69.04 -36.10
C THR A 16 35.38 67.94 -36.06
N ALA A 17 34.62 67.84 -37.15
CA ALA A 17 33.77 66.71 -37.44
C ALA A 17 34.65 65.49 -37.76
N THR A 18 34.43 64.38 -37.07
CA THR A 18 35.02 63.10 -37.42
C THR A 18 33.89 62.08 -37.47
N LEU A 19 33.54 61.67 -38.70
CA LEU A 19 32.74 60.47 -38.96
C LEU A 19 33.42 59.28 -38.27
N LEU A 20 32.72 58.61 -37.35
CA LEU A 20 33.10 57.27 -36.89
C LEU A 20 32.00 56.27 -37.22
N LEU A 21 32.44 55.16 -37.79
CA LEU A 21 31.69 54.03 -38.28
C LEU A 21 30.73 53.44 -37.24
N ILE A 22 29.50 53.18 -37.67
CA ILE A 22 28.53 52.34 -36.95
C ILE A 22 28.96 50.88 -37.15
N ALA A 23 29.48 50.26 -36.09
CA ALA A 23 29.63 48.81 -36.00
C ALA A 23 28.31 48.20 -35.49
N PRO A 24 27.81 47.09 -36.06
CA PRO A 24 26.64 46.40 -35.51
C PRO A 24 27.04 45.71 -34.21
N ALA A 25 26.44 46.16 -33.10
CA ALA A 25 26.53 45.46 -31.82
C ALA A 25 25.79 44.12 -31.95
N VAL A 26 26.55 43.04 -32.03
CA VAL A 26 26.05 41.68 -31.84
C VAL A 26 25.55 41.58 -30.40
N LEU A 27 24.23 41.54 -30.21
CA LEU A 27 23.63 41.16 -28.93
C LEU A 27 23.99 39.70 -28.66
N ALA A 28 25.09 39.50 -27.94
CA ALA A 28 25.40 38.23 -27.30
C ALA A 28 24.31 37.98 -26.25
N GLY A 29 23.37 37.08 -26.58
CA GLY A 29 22.34 36.61 -25.67
C GLY A 29 23.00 36.00 -24.43
N CYS A 30 22.89 36.70 -23.31
CA CYS A 30 23.17 36.16 -22.00
C CYS A 30 22.11 35.08 -21.72
N ALA A 31 22.44 33.83 -22.02
CA ALA A 31 21.77 32.68 -21.45
C ALA A 31 22.04 32.72 -19.94
N GLY A 32 21.11 33.32 -19.19
CA GLY A 32 21.06 33.17 -17.74
C GLY A 32 20.88 31.69 -17.39
N PRO A 33 21.30 31.26 -16.19
CA PRO A 33 20.99 29.92 -15.71
C PRO A 33 19.47 29.72 -15.79
N GLU A 34 19.04 28.67 -16.48
CA GLU A 34 17.64 28.23 -16.48
C GLU A 34 17.23 28.01 -15.02
N VAL A 35 16.41 28.92 -14.49
CA VAL A 35 15.68 28.68 -13.25
C VAL A 35 14.72 27.53 -13.58
N PRO A 36 14.80 26.36 -12.93
CA PRO A 36 13.84 25.30 -13.15
C PRO A 36 12.45 25.89 -12.92
N ALA A 37 11.54 25.69 -13.87
CA ALA A 37 10.14 26.05 -13.71
C ALA A 37 9.68 25.55 -12.33
N ALA A 38 9.06 26.43 -11.54
CA ALA A 38 8.55 26.07 -10.23
C ALA A 38 7.70 24.81 -10.36
N ALA A 39 8.20 23.72 -9.77
CA ALA A 39 7.57 22.42 -9.66
C ALA A 39 6.09 22.58 -9.27
N GLY A 40 5.18 22.29 -10.20
CA GLY A 40 3.74 22.30 -9.93
C GLY A 40 3.41 21.30 -8.83
N THR A 41 2.40 21.62 -8.01
CA THR A 41 1.86 20.65 -7.05
C THR A 41 1.27 19.46 -7.84
N ILE A 42 1.67 18.24 -7.49
CA ILE A 42 1.07 17.01 -8.00
C ILE A 42 -0.04 16.59 -7.04
N ASN A 43 -1.23 16.38 -7.59
CA ASN A 43 -2.40 15.91 -6.86
C ASN A 43 -2.46 14.39 -6.93
N ILE A 44 -2.44 13.73 -5.77
CA ILE A 44 -2.58 12.29 -5.65
C ILE A 44 -3.88 12.01 -4.93
N GLY A 45 -4.76 11.23 -5.55
CA GLY A 45 -5.98 10.74 -4.91
C GLY A 45 -5.66 9.55 -4.01
N MET A 46 -6.22 9.51 -2.81
CA MET A 46 -6.19 8.34 -1.94
C MET A 46 -7.61 7.97 -1.55
N VAL A 47 -8.08 6.83 -2.06
CA VAL A 47 -9.42 6.33 -1.75
C VAL A 47 -9.25 5.15 -0.79
N VAL A 48 -9.79 5.25 0.42
CA VAL A 48 -9.63 4.21 1.46
C VAL A 48 -10.84 4.17 2.39
N SER A 49 -11.01 3.08 3.12
CA SER A 49 -12.03 2.95 4.16
C SER A 49 -11.74 3.88 5.35
N ARG A 50 -12.48 4.97 5.49
CA ARG A 50 -12.43 5.86 6.67
C ARG A 50 -13.63 5.65 7.60
N THR A 51 -14.64 4.92 7.13
CA THR A 51 -15.78 4.38 7.89
C THR A 51 -15.95 2.89 7.58
N GLY A 52 -16.90 2.22 8.25
CA GLY A 52 -17.21 0.81 7.98
C GLY A 52 -16.28 -0.20 8.67
N VAL A 53 -16.31 -1.43 8.17
CA VAL A 53 -15.64 -2.60 8.77
C VAL A 53 -14.12 -2.49 8.67
N TYR A 54 -13.62 -1.84 7.61
CA TYR A 54 -12.19 -1.69 7.38
C TYR A 54 -11.64 -0.30 7.70
N LYS A 55 -12.35 0.51 8.50
CA LYS A 55 -11.87 1.83 8.94
C LYS A 55 -10.42 1.79 9.47
N THR A 56 -10.10 0.82 10.32
CA THR A 56 -8.75 0.72 10.91
C THR A 56 -7.67 0.43 9.87
N VAL A 57 -8.02 -0.31 8.81
CA VAL A 57 -7.12 -0.58 7.67
C VAL A 57 -6.84 0.71 6.91
N GLY A 58 -7.87 1.48 6.58
CA GLY A 58 -7.69 2.75 5.87
C GLY A 58 -7.01 3.83 6.73
N ASP A 59 -7.18 3.81 8.06
CA ASP A 59 -6.39 4.63 8.98
C ASP A 59 -4.89 4.31 8.91
N ASP A 60 -4.53 3.03 8.95
CA ASP A 60 -3.14 2.59 8.85
C ASP A 60 -2.52 2.97 7.50
N MET A 61 -3.25 2.81 6.40
CA MET A 61 -2.77 3.19 5.07
C MET A 61 -2.49 4.70 4.98
N VAL A 62 -3.41 5.55 5.45
CA VAL A 62 -3.20 7.01 5.47
C VAL A 62 -1.97 7.36 6.30
N ASN A 63 -1.79 6.73 7.46
CA ASN A 63 -0.63 6.95 8.31
C ASN A 63 0.68 6.53 7.62
N GLY A 64 0.68 5.38 6.94
CA GLY A 64 1.84 4.88 6.19
C GLY A 64 2.29 5.83 5.08
N PHE A 65 1.35 6.26 4.23
CA PHE A 65 1.65 7.20 3.14
C PHE A 65 2.12 8.56 3.69
N GLN A 66 1.42 9.09 4.70
CA GLN A 66 1.75 10.38 5.28
C GLN A 66 3.11 10.37 6.00
N LEU A 67 3.50 9.25 6.61
CA LEU A 67 4.83 9.12 7.22
C LEU A 67 5.94 9.29 6.17
N TYR A 68 5.79 8.64 5.01
CA TYR A 68 6.75 8.78 3.91
C TYR A 68 6.81 10.24 3.43
N LEU A 69 5.66 10.88 3.21
CA LEU A 69 5.62 12.29 2.81
C LEU A 69 6.34 13.19 3.82
N ASP A 70 6.11 13.01 5.12
CA ASP A 70 6.72 13.84 6.15
C ASP A 70 8.25 13.70 6.17
N GLN A 71 8.76 12.47 6.03
CA GLN A 71 10.19 12.21 5.91
C GLN A 71 10.81 12.87 4.65
N HIS A 72 10.00 13.11 3.63
CA HIS A 72 10.38 13.75 2.37
C HIS A 72 9.86 15.18 2.25
N SER A 73 9.54 15.84 3.37
CA SER A 73 9.10 17.24 3.43
C SER A 73 7.89 17.57 2.54
N GLY A 74 6.93 16.64 2.47
CA GLY A 74 5.71 16.76 1.66
C GLY A 74 5.94 16.66 0.15
N LYS A 75 7.03 16.01 -0.27
CA LYS A 75 7.42 15.89 -1.68
C LYS A 75 7.62 14.45 -2.11
N LEU A 76 7.36 14.21 -3.39
CA LEU A 76 7.74 13.00 -4.12
C LEU A 76 8.38 13.43 -5.46
N GLY A 77 9.52 12.84 -5.83
CA GLY A 77 10.34 13.22 -6.97
C GLY A 77 10.73 14.70 -7.00
N GLY A 78 10.90 15.30 -5.82
CA GLY A 78 11.16 16.73 -5.65
C GLY A 78 9.96 17.66 -5.87
N GLN A 79 8.80 17.11 -6.26
CA GLN A 79 7.55 17.85 -6.49
C GLN A 79 6.72 17.88 -5.21
N LYS A 80 6.06 19.02 -4.94
CA LYS A 80 5.12 19.10 -3.81
C LYS A 80 3.90 18.21 -4.07
N ILE A 81 3.49 17.43 -3.08
CA ILE A 81 2.31 16.59 -3.17
C ILE A 81 1.14 17.23 -2.42
N GLU A 82 -0.02 17.23 -3.07
CA GLU A 82 -1.32 17.37 -2.41
C GLU A 82 -2.01 16.00 -2.39
N LEU A 83 -2.13 15.42 -1.20
CA LEU A 83 -2.79 14.13 -1.00
C LEU A 83 -4.28 14.37 -0.69
N LEU A 84 -5.14 13.94 -1.60
CA LEU A 84 -6.59 14.12 -1.50
C LEU A 84 -7.25 12.82 -1.06
N ILE A 85 -7.69 12.77 0.19
CA ILE A 85 -8.21 11.55 0.80
C ILE A 85 -9.75 11.52 0.72
N GLU A 86 -10.31 10.43 0.22
CA GLU A 86 -11.76 10.20 0.14
C GLU A 86 -12.14 8.86 0.81
N ASP A 87 -13.32 8.83 1.42
CA ASP A 87 -13.83 7.68 2.18
C ASP A 87 -14.69 6.76 1.30
N GLU A 88 -14.18 5.58 0.95
CA GLU A 88 -14.96 4.59 0.18
C GLU A 88 -15.95 3.78 1.01
N ALA A 89 -15.99 4.00 2.33
CA ALA A 89 -16.55 3.06 3.30
C ALA A 89 -15.99 1.65 3.02
N ASP A 90 -16.75 0.76 2.41
CA ASP A 90 -16.29 -0.56 1.96
C ASP A 90 -16.88 -0.93 0.57
N GLY A 91 -17.22 0.07 -0.26
CA GLY A 91 -18.07 -0.10 -1.46
C GLY A 91 -17.43 0.32 -2.78
N GLY A 92 -17.38 -0.58 -3.77
CA GLY A 92 -16.78 -0.32 -5.07
C GLY A 92 -17.43 0.80 -5.89
N GLU A 93 -18.76 0.92 -5.88
CA GLU A 93 -19.44 2.03 -6.58
C GLU A 93 -19.18 3.40 -5.95
N ILE A 94 -18.99 3.43 -4.62
CA ILE A 94 -18.62 4.65 -3.90
C ILE A 94 -17.18 5.02 -4.30
N ALA A 95 -16.25 4.07 -4.25
CA ALA A 95 -14.85 4.27 -4.67
C ALA A 95 -14.75 4.80 -6.11
N LYS A 96 -15.55 4.23 -7.03
CA LYS A 96 -15.67 4.66 -8.42
C LYS A 96 -16.11 6.12 -8.52
N THR A 97 -17.21 6.47 -7.87
CA THR A 97 -17.78 7.83 -7.89
C THR A 97 -16.79 8.86 -7.33
N LEU A 98 -16.13 8.54 -6.22
CA LEU A 98 -15.14 9.41 -5.58
C LEU A 98 -13.91 9.58 -6.46
N THR A 99 -13.46 8.52 -7.12
CA THR A 99 -12.33 8.60 -8.06
C THR A 99 -12.67 9.47 -9.27
N GLU A 100 -13.85 9.32 -9.87
CA GLU A 100 -14.29 10.20 -10.97
C GLU A 100 -14.34 11.67 -10.53
N LYS A 101 -14.82 11.95 -9.31
CA LYS A 101 -14.81 13.29 -8.72
C LYS A 101 -13.39 13.83 -8.58
N LEU A 102 -12.46 13.05 -8.04
CA LEU A 102 -11.04 13.43 -7.89
C LEU A 102 -10.40 13.73 -9.25
N ILE A 103 -10.68 12.91 -10.26
CA ILE A 103 -10.18 13.12 -11.63
C ILE A 103 -10.75 14.43 -12.20
N GLN A 104 -12.06 14.63 -12.15
CA GLN A 104 -12.71 15.75 -12.82
C GLN A 104 -12.50 17.10 -12.11
N ARG A 105 -12.50 17.11 -10.78
CA ARG A 105 -12.44 18.36 -9.99
C ARG A 105 -11.03 18.69 -9.56
N ASN A 106 -10.23 17.68 -9.26
CA ASN A 106 -8.91 17.87 -8.68
C ASN A 106 -7.77 17.53 -9.65
N ASN A 107 -8.07 17.00 -10.85
CA ASN A 107 -7.07 16.66 -11.86
C ASN A 107 -5.92 15.83 -11.27
N ILE A 108 -6.23 14.73 -10.58
CA ILE A 108 -5.20 13.86 -9.99
C ILE A 108 -4.32 13.22 -11.06
N GLN A 109 -3.02 13.12 -10.79
CA GLN A 109 -2.06 12.45 -11.69
C GLN A 109 -1.94 10.95 -11.38
N ALA A 110 -2.19 10.54 -10.15
CA ALA A 110 -2.15 9.15 -9.72
C ALA A 110 -3.19 8.89 -8.63
N LEU A 111 -3.59 7.62 -8.50
CA LEU A 111 -4.46 7.12 -7.44
C LEU A 111 -3.67 6.14 -6.56
N THR A 112 -3.92 6.18 -5.25
CA THR A 112 -3.45 5.19 -4.27
C THR A 112 -4.58 4.83 -3.30
N GLY A 113 -4.33 3.93 -2.36
CA GLY A 113 -5.39 3.11 -1.75
C GLY A 113 -5.44 1.77 -2.48
N VAL A 114 -6.57 1.18 -2.84
CA VAL A 114 -7.84 1.13 -2.10
C VAL A 114 -7.79 -0.06 -1.13
N VAL A 115 -8.75 -0.17 -0.21
CA VAL A 115 -8.75 -1.27 0.76
C VAL A 115 -9.26 -2.56 0.11
N GLY A 116 -10.45 -2.52 -0.48
CA GLY A 116 -11.16 -3.73 -0.90
C GLY A 116 -10.90 -4.15 -2.35
N GLY A 117 -10.87 -5.46 -2.61
CA GLY A 117 -10.82 -5.99 -3.98
C GLY A 117 -12.00 -5.52 -4.86
N LYS A 118 -13.20 -5.36 -4.29
CA LYS A 118 -14.37 -4.80 -5.00
C LYS A 118 -14.13 -3.37 -5.49
N SER A 119 -13.38 -2.58 -4.73
CA SER A 119 -12.99 -1.24 -5.16
C SER A 119 -11.99 -1.31 -6.31
N VAL A 120 -11.01 -2.22 -6.24
CA VAL A 120 -10.09 -2.46 -7.37
C VAL A 120 -10.84 -2.86 -8.63
N GLU A 121 -11.77 -3.83 -8.54
CA GLU A 121 -12.60 -4.29 -9.66
C GLU A 121 -13.42 -3.15 -10.27
N ALA A 122 -14.03 -2.30 -9.44
CA ALA A 122 -14.84 -1.17 -9.89
C ALA A 122 -14.00 -0.05 -10.55
N LEU A 123 -12.75 0.13 -10.10
CA LEU A 123 -11.85 1.17 -10.59
C LEU A 123 -11.10 0.78 -11.85
N ALA A 124 -10.73 -0.50 -12.00
CA ALA A 124 -9.96 -1.00 -13.14
C ALA A 124 -10.41 -0.47 -14.51
N PRO A 125 -11.71 -0.49 -14.90
CA PRO A 125 -12.15 0.02 -16.20
C PRO A 125 -12.03 1.55 -16.35
N LEU A 126 -11.90 2.31 -15.25
CA LEU A 126 -11.74 3.76 -15.27
C LEU A 126 -10.28 4.21 -15.43
N LEU A 127 -9.33 3.47 -14.86
CA LEU A 127 -7.93 3.89 -14.77
C LEU A 127 -7.34 4.18 -16.16
N GLY A 128 -7.48 3.24 -17.10
CA GLY A 128 -6.99 3.43 -18.46
C GLY A 128 -7.77 4.45 -19.28
N LYS A 129 -9.09 4.55 -19.05
CA LYS A 129 -9.96 5.55 -19.72
C LYS A 129 -9.54 6.97 -19.37
N HIS A 130 -9.19 7.21 -18.10
CA HIS A 130 -8.78 8.51 -17.60
C HIS A 130 -7.26 8.70 -17.54
N LYS A 131 -6.50 7.65 -17.87
CA LYS A 131 -5.04 7.64 -17.87
C LYS A 131 -4.44 8.00 -16.51
N VAL A 132 -5.05 7.48 -15.44
CA VAL A 132 -4.60 7.65 -14.05
C VAL A 132 -4.17 6.29 -13.52
N PRO A 133 -2.87 6.06 -13.26
CA PRO A 133 -2.41 4.81 -12.70
C PRO A 133 -2.87 4.68 -11.24
N LEU A 134 -3.23 3.45 -10.85
CA LEU A 134 -3.39 3.04 -9.47
C LEU A 134 -2.09 2.43 -8.96
N VAL A 135 -1.56 2.96 -7.86
CA VAL A 135 -0.59 2.28 -6.99
C VAL A 135 -1.34 1.76 -5.76
N GLY A 136 -1.86 0.56 -5.91
CA GLY A 136 -2.58 -0.21 -4.90
C GLY A 136 -1.71 -0.54 -3.68
N ALA A 137 -2.30 -0.52 -2.49
CA ALA A 137 -1.61 -0.71 -1.21
C ALA A 137 -2.33 -1.72 -0.30
N ASN A 138 -3.28 -2.50 -0.82
CA ASN A 138 -3.89 -3.62 -0.09
C ASN A 138 -4.27 -4.79 -1.01
N ALA A 139 -5.53 -5.18 -1.14
CA ALA A 139 -5.89 -6.38 -1.90
C ALA A 139 -5.77 -6.17 -3.41
N ARG A 140 -5.03 -7.04 -4.12
CA ARG A 140 -5.13 -7.21 -5.59
C ARG A 140 -5.94 -8.48 -5.89
N PRO A 141 -7.23 -8.38 -6.26
CA PRO A 141 -8.06 -9.53 -6.53
C PRO A 141 -7.64 -10.22 -7.84
N THR A 142 -7.81 -11.54 -7.91
CA THR A 142 -7.45 -12.34 -9.10
C THR A 142 -8.35 -12.08 -10.31
N THR A 143 -9.52 -11.50 -10.08
CA THR A 143 -10.57 -11.17 -11.05
C THR A 143 -10.26 -9.95 -11.93
N THR A 144 -9.16 -9.25 -11.67
CA THR A 144 -8.74 -8.05 -12.42
C THR A 144 -7.48 -8.33 -13.25
N PRO A 145 -7.60 -8.95 -14.44
CA PRO A 145 -6.46 -9.40 -15.24
C PRO A 145 -5.74 -8.28 -16.00
N ASP A 146 -6.44 -7.18 -16.34
CA ASP A 146 -5.79 -6.02 -16.96
C ASP A 146 -5.04 -5.21 -15.89
N VAL A 147 -3.71 -5.25 -15.98
CA VAL A 147 -2.79 -4.57 -15.07
C VAL A 147 -2.16 -3.32 -15.69
N THR A 148 -2.55 -2.94 -16.92
CA THR A 148 -1.87 -1.88 -17.70
C THR A 148 -1.73 -0.55 -16.95
N TRP A 149 -2.71 -0.24 -16.09
CA TRP A 149 -2.76 0.97 -15.26
C TRP A 149 -2.80 0.67 -13.77
N MET A 150 -2.48 -0.56 -13.38
CA MET A 150 -2.61 -1.05 -12.02
C MET A 150 -1.31 -1.68 -11.58
N TRP A 151 -0.78 -1.13 -10.49
CA TRP A 151 0.43 -1.55 -9.81
C TRP A 151 0.09 -1.73 -8.35
N HIS A 152 0.64 -2.74 -7.68
CA HIS A 152 0.37 -2.96 -6.26
C HIS A 152 1.67 -3.07 -5.48
N SER A 153 1.78 -2.27 -4.43
CA SER A 153 2.85 -2.34 -3.42
C SER A 153 2.63 -3.45 -2.40
N SER A 154 1.49 -4.14 -2.44
CA SER A 154 1.03 -5.04 -1.40
C SER A 154 1.20 -6.51 -1.79
N TYR A 155 0.19 -7.16 -2.39
CA TYR A 155 0.15 -8.60 -2.68
C TYR A 155 -1.00 -8.95 -3.64
N ILE A 156 -0.94 -10.15 -4.25
CA ILE A 156 -2.11 -10.79 -4.88
C ILE A 156 -2.90 -11.55 -3.81
N SER A 157 -4.22 -11.41 -3.77
CA SER A 157 -5.07 -11.91 -2.67
C SER A 157 -5.01 -13.42 -2.41
N THR A 158 -4.44 -14.22 -3.30
CA THR A 158 -4.22 -15.66 -3.08
C THR A 158 -2.93 -15.97 -2.33
N GLU A 159 -1.96 -15.05 -2.33
CA GLU A 159 -0.60 -15.27 -1.86
C GLU A 159 -0.47 -15.60 -0.37
N PRO A 160 -1.20 -14.95 0.57
CA PRO A 160 -1.12 -15.32 1.98
C PRO A 160 -1.51 -16.79 2.20
N GLY A 161 -2.59 -17.24 1.55
CA GLY A 161 -3.00 -18.64 1.57
C GLY A 161 -1.98 -19.58 0.95
N ILE A 162 -1.46 -19.24 -0.23
CA ILE A 162 -0.42 -20.04 -0.92
C ILE A 162 0.82 -20.17 -0.03
N ALA A 163 1.30 -19.08 0.58
CA ALA A 163 2.47 -19.09 1.46
C ALA A 163 2.30 -20.07 2.63
N MET A 164 1.09 -20.19 3.15
CA MET A 164 0.79 -21.01 4.33
C MET A 164 0.57 -22.49 4.01
N GLY A 165 0.15 -22.81 2.78
CA GLY A 165 -0.32 -24.15 2.39
C GLY A 165 0.68 -25.28 2.69
N LYS A 166 1.94 -25.14 2.25
CA LYS A 166 2.99 -26.16 2.48
C LYS A 166 3.31 -26.35 3.97
N TYR A 167 3.41 -25.25 4.70
CA TYR A 167 3.72 -25.30 6.13
C TYR A 167 2.61 -26.04 6.89
N VAL A 168 1.34 -25.74 6.60
CA VAL A 168 0.22 -26.41 7.26
C VAL A 168 0.13 -27.89 6.86
N ALA A 169 0.40 -28.24 5.60
CA ALA A 169 0.45 -29.65 5.18
C ALA A 169 1.49 -30.46 5.98
N ALA A 170 2.63 -29.86 6.29
CA ALA A 170 3.68 -30.50 7.08
C ALA A 170 3.40 -30.53 8.60
N ASN A 171 2.60 -29.59 9.12
CA ASN A 171 2.51 -29.35 10.58
C ASN A 171 1.11 -29.54 11.19
N ALA A 172 0.05 -29.70 10.39
CA ALA A 172 -1.31 -29.87 10.92
C ALA A 172 -1.53 -31.24 11.59
N GLY A 173 -0.77 -32.27 11.19
CA GLY A 173 -0.89 -33.62 11.75
C GLY A 173 -2.11 -34.41 11.24
N GLY A 174 -2.84 -33.89 10.25
CA GLY A 174 -4.00 -34.56 9.65
C GLY A 174 -4.89 -33.62 8.83
N PRO A 175 -6.18 -33.96 8.65
CA PRO A 175 -7.12 -33.15 7.89
C PRO A 175 -7.33 -31.76 8.50
N VAL A 176 -7.49 -30.74 7.65
CA VAL A 176 -7.68 -29.34 8.06
C VAL A 176 -9.06 -28.85 7.65
N TRP A 177 -9.78 -28.21 8.58
CA TRP A 177 -11.02 -27.53 8.24
C TRP A 177 -10.75 -26.09 7.78
N VAL A 178 -11.38 -25.67 6.69
CA VAL A 178 -11.28 -24.31 6.16
C VAL A 178 -12.62 -23.59 6.31
N VAL A 179 -12.61 -22.39 6.91
CA VAL A 179 -13.81 -21.54 7.07
C VAL A 179 -13.47 -20.08 6.83
N CYS A 180 -14.19 -19.42 5.92
CA CYS A 180 -13.85 -18.07 5.43
C CYS A 180 -15.11 -17.26 5.08
N PRO A 181 -15.04 -15.92 4.99
CA PRO A 181 -16.18 -15.08 4.64
C PRO A 181 -16.54 -15.19 3.15
N ASP A 182 -17.84 -15.13 2.87
CA ASP A 182 -18.44 -15.34 1.54
C ASP A 182 -18.36 -14.08 0.66
N TYR A 183 -17.14 -13.71 0.27
CA TYR A 183 -16.87 -12.66 -0.71
C TYR A 183 -15.51 -12.89 -1.38
N GLN A 184 -15.20 -12.09 -2.42
CA GLN A 184 -14.00 -12.25 -3.25
C GLN A 184 -12.69 -12.39 -2.45
N GLY A 185 -12.50 -11.61 -1.38
CA GLY A 185 -11.31 -11.75 -0.53
C GLY A 185 -11.24 -13.10 0.17
N GLY A 186 -12.35 -13.59 0.73
CA GLY A 186 -12.39 -14.94 1.31
C GLY A 186 -12.18 -16.04 0.26
N TYR A 187 -12.70 -15.86 -0.95
CA TYR A 187 -12.46 -16.80 -2.04
C TYR A 187 -10.98 -16.87 -2.43
N ASP A 188 -10.33 -15.73 -2.68
CA ASP A 188 -8.93 -15.69 -3.09
C ASP A 188 -8.02 -16.28 -2.00
N GLU A 189 -8.15 -15.81 -0.76
CA GLU A 189 -7.28 -16.20 0.36
C GLU A 189 -7.39 -17.70 0.68
N CYS A 190 -8.62 -18.20 0.72
CA CYS A 190 -8.86 -19.59 1.15
C CYS A 190 -8.73 -20.58 0.02
N ASN A 191 -9.02 -20.21 -1.24
CA ASN A 191 -8.71 -21.08 -2.37
C ASN A 191 -7.22 -21.10 -2.68
N GLY A 192 -6.49 -20.00 -2.46
CA GLY A 192 -5.03 -19.97 -2.50
C GLY A 192 -4.42 -20.97 -1.51
N PHE A 193 -4.92 -20.97 -0.27
CA PHE A 193 -4.55 -21.98 0.73
C PHE A 193 -4.91 -23.40 0.31
N VAL A 194 -6.17 -23.67 -0.03
CA VAL A 194 -6.65 -25.02 -0.40
C VAL A 194 -5.83 -25.58 -1.57
N GLY A 195 -5.56 -24.76 -2.58
CA GLY A 195 -4.79 -25.17 -3.76
C GLY A 195 -3.38 -25.63 -3.39
N GLU A 196 -2.62 -24.81 -2.64
CA GLU A 196 -1.25 -25.17 -2.28
C GLU A 196 -1.19 -26.26 -1.20
N PHE A 197 -2.13 -26.27 -0.25
CA PHE A 197 -2.24 -27.29 0.80
C PHE A 197 -2.51 -28.68 0.21
N VAL A 198 -3.47 -28.82 -0.70
CA VAL A 198 -3.78 -30.11 -1.36
C VAL A 198 -2.62 -30.55 -2.26
N LYS A 199 -2.01 -29.61 -3.01
CA LYS A 199 -0.82 -29.89 -3.82
C LYS A 199 0.36 -30.39 -2.97
N ALA A 200 0.47 -29.93 -1.74
CA ALA A 200 1.48 -30.37 -0.77
C ALA A 200 1.10 -31.67 -0.03
N GLY A 201 0.01 -32.35 -0.41
CA GLY A 201 -0.44 -33.62 0.18
C GLY A 201 -1.40 -33.48 1.36
N GLY A 202 -1.85 -32.25 1.67
CA GLY A 202 -2.86 -31.99 2.68
C GLY A 202 -4.26 -32.49 2.30
N THR A 203 -5.10 -32.76 3.29
CA THR A 203 -6.49 -33.20 3.10
C THR A 203 -7.46 -32.29 3.85
N LEU A 204 -8.60 -31.97 3.24
CA LEU A 204 -9.63 -31.15 3.89
C LEU A 204 -10.51 -32.00 4.81
N ALA A 205 -10.83 -31.47 5.98
CA ALA A 205 -11.82 -32.03 6.89
C ALA A 205 -13.26 -31.61 6.53
N ASN A 206 -13.42 -30.60 5.65
CA ASN A 206 -14.72 -30.15 5.16
C ASN A 206 -15.44 -31.29 4.43
N THR A 207 -16.68 -31.60 4.85
CA THR A 207 -17.42 -32.78 4.38
C THR A 207 -17.77 -32.76 2.90
N ASN A 208 -17.83 -31.58 2.28
CA ASN A 208 -18.10 -31.38 0.85
C ASN A 208 -16.81 -31.16 0.01
N GLY A 209 -15.63 -31.29 0.62
CA GLY A 209 -14.34 -31.04 -0.02
C GLY A 209 -14.07 -29.58 -0.39
N LYS A 210 -14.80 -28.61 0.18
CA LYS A 210 -14.68 -27.18 -0.10
C LYS A 210 -14.69 -26.36 1.19
N PRO A 211 -14.12 -25.14 1.22
CA PRO A 211 -14.25 -24.25 2.37
C PRO A 211 -15.71 -24.02 2.79
N ASP A 212 -15.93 -23.86 4.09
CA ASP A 212 -17.19 -23.36 4.63
C ASP A 212 -17.22 -21.83 4.49
N TRP A 213 -18.29 -21.30 3.92
CA TRP A 213 -18.47 -19.86 3.70
C TRP A 213 -19.41 -19.24 4.73
N THR A 214 -18.96 -18.16 5.38
CA THR A 214 -19.77 -17.38 6.32
C THR A 214 -20.38 -16.15 5.64
N PRO A 215 -21.69 -15.87 5.78
CA PRO A 215 -22.29 -14.67 5.23
C PRO A 215 -21.54 -13.39 5.62
N PHE A 216 -21.20 -12.55 4.66
CA PHE A 216 -20.43 -11.33 4.87
C PHE A 216 -21.21 -10.08 4.44
N PRO A 217 -21.22 -8.99 5.23
CA PRO A 217 -20.52 -8.79 6.52
C PRO A 217 -21.32 -9.21 7.77
N GLN A 218 -22.43 -9.94 7.64
CA GLN A 218 -23.42 -10.09 8.73
C GLN A 218 -23.04 -11.14 9.79
N THR A 219 -22.13 -12.06 9.50
CA THR A 219 -21.77 -13.10 10.46
C THR A 219 -21.08 -12.51 11.69
N SER A 220 -21.80 -12.58 12.81
CA SER A 220 -21.28 -12.26 14.15
C SER A 220 -21.27 -13.47 15.09
N ASN A 221 -22.08 -14.49 14.79
CA ASN A 221 -22.13 -15.76 15.51
C ASN A 221 -21.45 -16.88 14.69
N PHE A 222 -20.33 -17.38 15.17
CA PHE A 222 -19.55 -18.44 14.54
C PHE A 222 -19.82 -19.83 15.14
N GLN A 223 -20.58 -19.92 16.23
CA GLN A 223 -20.85 -21.19 16.94
C GLN A 223 -21.37 -22.31 16.01
N PRO A 224 -22.26 -22.08 15.04
CA PRO A 224 -22.68 -23.14 14.12
C PRO A 224 -21.53 -23.73 13.30
N TYR A 225 -20.56 -22.91 12.89
CA TYR A 225 -19.38 -23.36 12.15
C TYR A 225 -18.40 -24.08 13.07
N LEU A 226 -18.18 -23.57 14.29
CA LEU A 226 -17.32 -24.21 15.29
C LEU A 226 -17.85 -25.59 15.72
N THR A 227 -19.16 -25.76 15.82
CA THR A 227 -19.80 -27.06 16.09
C THR A 227 -19.55 -28.07 14.98
N LYS A 228 -19.60 -27.65 13.70
CA LYS A 228 -19.26 -28.53 12.57
C LYS A 228 -17.80 -28.97 12.63
N ILE A 229 -16.89 -28.04 12.95
CA ILE A 229 -15.46 -28.34 13.11
C ILE A 229 -15.26 -29.41 14.19
N LEU A 230 -15.88 -29.26 15.36
CA LEU A 230 -15.79 -30.25 16.45
C LEU A 230 -16.35 -31.62 16.10
N ALA A 231 -17.39 -31.67 15.26
CA ALA A 231 -18.00 -32.90 14.80
C ALA A 231 -17.22 -33.57 13.66
N SER A 232 -16.18 -32.92 13.14
CA SER A 232 -15.33 -33.43 12.06
C SER A 232 -14.10 -34.17 12.60
N ASN A 233 -13.28 -34.71 11.70
CA ASN A 233 -11.95 -35.27 12.00
C ASN A 233 -10.83 -34.24 11.83
N ALA A 234 -11.14 -32.94 11.86
CA ALA A 234 -10.15 -31.89 11.74
C ALA A 234 -9.10 -31.97 12.86
N THR A 235 -7.84 -31.80 12.47
CA THR A 235 -6.68 -31.72 13.36
C THR A 235 -6.18 -30.29 13.51
N ALA A 236 -6.56 -29.40 12.59
CA ALA A 236 -6.33 -27.96 12.66
C ALA A 236 -7.42 -27.21 11.87
N VAL A 237 -7.44 -25.88 12.02
CA VAL A 237 -8.31 -24.99 11.25
C VAL A 237 -7.48 -23.98 10.49
N TYR A 238 -7.84 -23.70 9.23
CA TYR A 238 -7.35 -22.55 8.47
C TYR A 238 -8.48 -21.55 8.22
N THR A 239 -8.17 -20.25 8.31
CA THR A 239 -9.17 -19.19 8.09
C THR A 239 -8.57 -17.91 7.52
N PHE A 240 -9.45 -17.05 7.01
CA PHE A 240 -9.19 -15.66 6.72
C PHE A 240 -10.35 -14.83 7.26
N TYR A 241 -10.05 -13.81 8.06
CA TYR A 241 -10.94 -12.71 8.42
C TYR A 241 -10.09 -11.46 8.65
N ALA A 242 -10.70 -10.28 8.54
CA ALA A 242 -10.08 -9.01 8.89
C ALA A 242 -11.12 -8.11 9.58
N GLY A 243 -10.66 -7.04 10.23
CA GLY A 243 -11.54 -6.07 10.91
C GLY A 243 -12.39 -6.71 12.02
N ALA A 244 -13.62 -6.21 12.20
CA ALA A 244 -14.51 -6.66 13.27
C ALA A 244 -14.81 -8.19 13.25
N PRO A 245 -15.07 -8.84 12.10
CA PRO A 245 -15.24 -10.29 12.05
C PRO A 245 -14.05 -11.10 12.60
N ALA A 246 -12.81 -10.63 12.42
CA ALA A 246 -11.63 -11.30 12.95
C ALA A 246 -11.61 -11.31 14.49
N ILE A 247 -12.04 -10.22 15.13
CA ILE A 247 -12.15 -10.12 16.59
C ILE A 247 -13.18 -11.14 17.09
N SER A 248 -14.37 -11.13 16.49
CA SER A 248 -15.47 -12.03 16.87
C SER A 248 -15.12 -13.50 16.66
N PHE A 249 -14.51 -13.84 15.52
CA PHE A 249 -14.09 -15.20 15.21
C PHE A 249 -13.07 -15.71 16.23
N VAL A 250 -11.98 -14.97 16.48
CA VAL A 250 -10.89 -15.43 17.38
C VAL A 250 -11.38 -15.60 18.81
N LYS A 251 -12.22 -14.69 19.33
CA LYS A 251 -12.78 -14.82 20.68
C LYS A 251 -13.64 -16.07 20.83
N GLN A 252 -14.56 -16.30 19.90
CA GLN A 252 -15.40 -17.50 19.91
C GLN A 252 -14.55 -18.76 19.66
N TYR A 253 -13.60 -18.73 18.73
CA TYR A 253 -12.70 -19.86 18.48
C TYR A 253 -11.98 -20.27 19.76
N LYS A 254 -11.40 -19.31 20.49
CA LYS A 254 -10.71 -19.56 21.76
C LYS A 254 -11.63 -20.21 22.79
N GLU A 255 -12.83 -19.68 22.96
CA GLU A 255 -13.82 -20.14 23.94
C GLU A 255 -14.30 -21.57 23.65
N PHE A 256 -14.64 -21.86 22.40
CA PHE A 256 -15.28 -23.13 22.03
C PHE A 256 -14.30 -24.25 21.71
N ILE A 257 -13.21 -23.96 20.98
CA ILE A 257 -12.35 -25.01 20.37
C ILE A 257 -10.84 -24.78 20.46
N GLY A 258 -10.39 -23.60 20.90
CA GLY A 258 -8.97 -23.21 20.82
C GLY A 258 -8.01 -23.97 21.73
N ALA A 259 -8.51 -24.72 22.70
CA ALA A 259 -7.69 -25.66 23.48
C ALA A 259 -7.50 -27.03 22.80
N LYS A 260 -8.28 -27.31 21.74
CA LYS A 260 -8.33 -28.62 21.07
C LYS A 260 -7.64 -28.62 19.72
N LEU A 261 -7.75 -27.53 18.97
CA LEU A 261 -7.24 -27.44 17.60
C LEU A 261 -6.38 -26.18 17.44
N PRO A 262 -5.18 -26.28 16.83
CA PRO A 262 -4.41 -25.12 16.42
C PRO A 262 -5.13 -24.36 15.30
N LEU A 263 -4.96 -23.03 15.32
CA LEU A 263 -5.49 -22.12 14.31
C LEU A 263 -4.37 -21.56 13.44
N PHE A 264 -4.48 -21.84 12.15
CA PHE A 264 -3.68 -21.25 11.09
C PHE A 264 -4.51 -20.20 10.34
N ALA A 265 -3.88 -19.15 9.82
CA ALA A 265 -4.62 -18.12 9.10
C ALA A 265 -3.77 -17.35 8.08
N ALA A 266 -4.45 -16.63 7.19
CA ALA A 266 -3.87 -15.43 6.61
C ALA A 266 -3.67 -14.37 7.71
N GLY A 267 -2.58 -13.59 7.64
CA GLY A 267 -2.14 -12.76 8.76
C GLY A 267 -3.05 -11.60 9.15
N PHE A 268 -3.99 -11.21 8.29
CA PHE A 268 -4.99 -10.16 8.58
C PHE A 268 -5.85 -10.48 9.80
N LEU A 269 -5.97 -11.77 10.16
CA LEU A 269 -6.73 -12.22 11.32
C LEU A 269 -6.25 -11.59 12.64
N THR A 270 -4.96 -11.24 12.72
CA THR A 270 -4.31 -10.77 13.95
C THR A 270 -3.50 -9.50 13.70
N GLU A 271 -3.87 -8.70 12.71
CA GLU A 271 -3.10 -7.53 12.29
C GLU A 271 -3.53 -6.26 13.05
N GLY A 272 -2.58 -5.50 13.57
CA GLY A 272 -2.82 -4.18 14.17
C GLY A 272 -3.79 -4.19 15.35
N THR A 273 -4.71 -3.23 15.36
CA THR A 273 -5.68 -3.02 16.46
C THR A 273 -6.62 -4.21 16.70
N VAL A 274 -6.80 -5.08 15.70
CA VAL A 274 -7.58 -6.32 15.85
C VAL A 274 -6.92 -7.24 16.89
N LEU A 275 -5.59 -7.38 16.88
CA LEU A 275 -4.86 -8.18 17.87
C LEU A 275 -5.04 -7.63 19.28
N ALA A 276 -4.94 -6.31 19.44
CA ALA A 276 -5.18 -5.66 20.74
C ALA A 276 -6.60 -5.95 21.26
N ALA A 277 -7.60 -5.95 20.39
CA ALA A 277 -8.99 -6.25 20.76
C ALA A 277 -9.24 -7.74 21.04
N GLN A 278 -8.47 -8.64 20.44
CA GLN A 278 -8.51 -10.09 20.70
C GLN A 278 -7.83 -10.45 22.04
N GLY A 279 -6.70 -9.81 22.35
CA GLY A 279 -5.91 -10.10 23.55
C GLY A 279 -5.45 -11.55 23.59
N GLU A 280 -5.40 -12.14 24.78
CA GLU A 280 -4.94 -13.52 25.02
C GLU A 280 -5.69 -14.59 24.21
N ALA A 281 -6.87 -14.28 23.66
CA ALA A 281 -7.57 -15.20 22.77
C ALA A 281 -6.79 -15.49 21.48
N ALA A 282 -5.94 -14.57 21.04
CA ALA A 282 -5.13 -14.73 19.84
C ALA A 282 -3.81 -15.47 20.06
N LYS A 283 -3.38 -15.67 21.32
CA LYS A 283 -2.08 -16.27 21.63
C LYS A 283 -1.94 -17.67 21.03
N GLY A 284 -0.82 -17.90 20.34
CA GLY A 284 -0.49 -19.14 19.64
C GLY A 284 -1.09 -19.28 18.24
N ILE A 285 -1.87 -18.29 17.76
CA ILE A 285 -2.32 -18.27 16.36
C ILE A 285 -1.10 -18.11 15.46
N ARG A 286 -0.99 -19.01 14.47
CA ARG A 286 0.06 -18.96 13.45
C ARG A 286 -0.52 -18.43 12.14
N ASN A 287 0.18 -17.51 11.50
CA ASN A 287 -0.32 -16.92 10.27
C ASN A 287 0.78 -16.59 9.27
N SER A 288 0.39 -16.39 8.02
CA SER A 288 1.27 -15.94 6.93
C SER A 288 1.08 -14.44 6.66
N MET A 289 2.17 -13.70 6.55
CA MET A 289 2.15 -12.30 6.11
C MET A 289 3.47 -11.91 5.46
N ASN A 290 3.43 -10.95 4.55
CA ASN A 290 4.61 -10.38 3.89
C ASN A 290 5.32 -9.29 4.72
N TYR A 291 4.99 -9.13 6.00
CA TYR A 291 5.61 -8.16 6.90
C TYR A 291 5.49 -8.57 8.36
N ALA A 292 6.51 -8.25 9.14
CA ALA A 292 6.51 -8.31 10.60
C ALA A 292 7.31 -7.11 11.16
N VAL A 293 6.90 -6.62 12.32
CA VAL A 293 7.51 -5.42 12.92
C VAL A 293 8.92 -5.67 13.45
N ASP A 294 9.26 -6.92 13.69
CA ASP A 294 10.53 -7.40 14.26
C ASP A 294 11.56 -7.82 13.19
N LEU A 295 11.30 -7.59 11.90
CA LEU A 295 12.28 -7.87 10.84
C LEU A 295 13.58 -7.07 11.05
N ASP A 296 14.71 -7.78 11.11
CA ASP A 296 16.02 -7.20 11.41
C ASP A 296 16.68 -6.60 10.15
N ASN A 297 16.16 -5.45 9.73
CA ASN A 297 16.80 -4.64 8.68
C ASN A 297 16.73 -3.14 8.99
N ARG A 298 17.62 -2.37 8.36
CA ARG A 298 17.75 -0.93 8.62
C ARG A 298 16.47 -0.16 8.26
N ALA A 299 15.84 -0.48 7.13
CA ALA A 299 14.63 0.20 6.68
C ALA A 299 13.49 0.00 7.68
N ASN A 300 13.31 -1.22 8.17
CA ASN A 300 12.31 -1.55 9.18
C ASN A 300 12.55 -0.84 10.50
N ARG A 301 13.80 -0.82 11.00
CA ARG A 301 14.13 -0.11 12.25
C ARG A 301 13.78 1.37 12.18
N THR A 302 14.11 2.05 11.08
CA THR A 302 13.74 3.45 10.88
C THR A 302 12.22 3.62 10.79
N PHE A 303 11.56 2.81 9.96
CA PHE A 303 10.11 2.88 9.76
C PHE A 303 9.34 2.67 11.07
N VAL A 304 9.65 1.61 11.82
CA VAL A 304 9.00 1.31 13.11
C VAL A 304 9.25 2.43 14.12
N ALA A 305 10.49 2.92 14.24
CA ALA A 305 10.82 3.98 15.19
C ALA A 305 10.07 5.29 14.87
N ASP A 306 10.07 5.72 13.60
CA ASP A 306 9.41 6.96 13.17
C ASP A 306 7.89 6.84 13.27
N TYR A 307 7.33 5.69 12.87
CA TYR A 307 5.90 5.41 12.96
C TYR A 307 5.43 5.43 14.42
N GLN A 308 6.14 4.75 15.32
CA GLN A 308 5.81 4.73 16.74
C GLN A 308 5.99 6.11 17.39
N ALA A 309 7.03 6.85 17.02
CA ALA A 309 7.25 8.20 17.51
C ALA A 309 6.08 9.14 17.15
N LYS A 310 5.54 9.01 15.94
CA LYS A 310 4.44 9.86 15.44
C LYS A 310 3.06 9.41 15.90
N TYR A 311 2.74 8.13 15.75
CA TYR A 311 1.38 7.61 15.92
C TYR A 311 1.13 6.89 17.24
N LYS A 312 2.17 6.65 18.04
CA LYS A 312 2.08 5.98 19.36
C LYS A 312 1.51 4.56 19.31
N THR A 313 1.58 3.92 18.15
CA THR A 313 1.22 2.52 17.92
C THR A 313 2.27 1.87 17.03
N MET A 314 2.32 0.54 17.00
CA MET A 314 3.17 -0.18 16.05
C MET A 314 2.59 -0.10 14.64
N PRO A 315 3.43 -0.08 13.59
CA PRO A 315 2.95 -0.17 12.22
C PRO A 315 2.38 -1.56 11.92
N THR A 316 1.55 -1.61 10.89
CA THR A 316 0.96 -2.83 10.33
C THR A 316 1.43 -3.06 8.90
N THR A 317 1.14 -4.24 8.34
CA THR A 317 1.34 -4.50 6.92
C THR A 317 0.64 -3.46 6.02
N PHE A 318 -0.51 -2.92 6.46
CA PHE A 318 -1.27 -1.91 5.71
C PHE A 318 -0.53 -0.57 5.65
N SER A 319 0.00 -0.12 6.80
CA SER A 319 0.83 1.08 6.84
C SER A 319 2.14 0.90 6.07
N MET A 320 2.75 -0.28 6.14
CA MET A 320 3.97 -0.61 5.40
C MET A 320 3.71 -0.59 3.88
N ALA A 321 2.65 -1.26 3.41
CA ALA A 321 2.33 -1.27 1.98
C ALA A 321 2.01 0.13 1.46
N SER A 322 1.28 0.95 2.22
CA SER A 322 1.00 2.32 1.80
C SER A 322 2.23 3.25 1.88
N TYR A 323 3.18 2.97 2.76
CA TYR A 323 4.50 3.61 2.78
C TYR A 323 5.31 3.24 1.53
N ASP A 324 5.30 1.97 1.13
CA ASP A 324 5.90 1.51 -0.12
C ASP A 324 5.21 2.13 -1.34
N ALA A 325 3.89 2.30 -1.33
CA ALA A 325 3.16 3.01 -2.40
C ALA A 325 3.67 4.43 -2.61
N ALA A 326 3.94 5.17 -1.53
CA ALA A 326 4.56 6.50 -1.61
C ALA A 326 5.99 6.42 -2.17
N ALA A 327 6.79 5.45 -1.73
CA ALA A 327 8.16 5.24 -2.24
C ALA A 327 8.22 4.88 -3.74
N ILE A 328 7.26 4.10 -4.21
CA ILE A 328 7.10 3.76 -5.63
C ILE A 328 6.75 5.01 -6.43
N LEU A 329 5.79 5.81 -5.94
CA LEU A 329 5.40 7.06 -6.58
C LEU A 329 6.54 8.09 -6.56
N ASP A 330 7.35 8.15 -5.50
CA ASP A 330 8.58 8.97 -5.44
C ASP A 330 9.53 8.67 -6.60
N LYS A 331 9.85 7.39 -6.79
CA LYS A 331 10.71 6.93 -7.89
C LYS A 331 10.08 7.19 -9.26
N ALA A 332 8.79 6.87 -9.42
CA ALA A 332 8.09 7.04 -10.69
C ALA A 332 7.96 8.52 -11.09
N ILE A 333 7.62 9.41 -10.15
CA ILE A 333 7.54 10.86 -10.37
C ILE A 333 8.91 11.43 -10.69
N THR A 334 9.97 10.98 -10.00
CA THR A 334 11.36 11.37 -10.32
C THR A 334 11.69 11.06 -11.78
N ALA A 335 11.40 9.83 -12.23
CA ALA A 335 11.67 9.39 -13.59
C ALA A 335 10.76 10.11 -14.62
N ALA A 336 9.49 10.35 -14.29
CA ALA A 336 8.55 11.07 -15.15
C ALA A 336 8.95 12.55 -15.36
N ALA A 337 9.50 13.20 -14.32
CA ALA A 337 9.97 14.57 -14.38
C ALA A 337 11.34 14.73 -15.09
N ALA A 338 12.03 13.62 -15.39
CA ALA A 338 13.36 13.67 -15.98
C ALA A 338 13.36 14.41 -17.33
N GLY A 339 14.32 15.33 -17.50
CA GLY A 339 14.44 16.16 -18.70
C GLY A 339 13.40 17.27 -18.81
N GLY A 340 12.75 17.66 -17.70
CA GLY A 340 11.80 18.78 -17.66
C GLY A 340 10.43 18.48 -18.29
N LYS A 341 10.08 17.20 -18.45
CA LYS A 341 8.79 16.78 -19.00
C LYS A 341 7.66 17.04 -18.00
N PRO A 342 6.44 17.37 -18.48
CA PRO A 342 5.26 17.44 -17.61
C PRO A 342 5.00 16.09 -16.93
N VAL A 343 4.75 16.13 -15.62
CA VAL A 343 4.34 14.94 -14.88
C VAL A 343 2.84 14.75 -15.03
N THR A 344 2.44 13.81 -15.88
CA THR A 344 1.05 13.37 -16.10
C THR A 344 0.86 11.92 -15.67
N GLY A 345 -0.39 11.47 -15.56
CA GLY A 345 -0.68 10.07 -15.28
C GLY A 345 -0.10 9.09 -16.30
N GLU A 346 -0.05 9.44 -17.59
CA GLU A 346 0.66 8.63 -18.59
C GLU A 346 2.15 8.51 -18.30
N THR A 347 2.82 9.62 -17.98
CA THR A 347 4.26 9.61 -17.72
C THR A 347 4.60 8.87 -16.42
N ILE A 348 3.75 8.97 -15.40
CA ILE A 348 3.88 8.20 -14.17
C ILE A 348 3.68 6.71 -14.47
N ASN A 349 2.62 6.33 -15.20
CA ASN A 349 2.36 4.93 -15.52
C ASN A 349 3.49 4.28 -16.32
N ALA A 350 4.04 5.00 -17.30
CA ALA A 350 5.20 4.54 -18.05
C ALA A 350 6.45 4.38 -17.17
N ALA A 351 6.65 5.31 -16.21
CA ALA A 351 7.77 5.25 -15.28
C ALA A 351 7.65 4.11 -14.26
N LEU A 352 6.43 3.74 -13.85
CA LEU A 352 6.19 2.62 -12.92
C LEU A 352 6.78 1.30 -13.44
N ALA A 353 6.72 1.05 -14.75
CA ALA A 353 7.32 -0.13 -15.37
C ALA A 353 8.85 -0.18 -15.30
N SER A 354 9.50 0.94 -14.99
CA SER A 354 10.95 1.05 -14.83
C SER A 354 11.37 1.25 -13.37
N VAL A 355 10.42 1.15 -12.42
CA VAL A 355 10.74 1.16 -10.99
C VAL A 355 11.53 -0.12 -10.69
N GLY A 356 12.82 0.06 -10.38
CA GLY A 356 13.70 -1.02 -9.96
C GLY A 356 13.40 -1.49 -8.53
N GLN A 357 14.43 -1.93 -7.82
CA GLN A 357 14.28 -2.40 -6.44
C GLN A 357 13.70 -1.31 -5.52
N ILE A 358 12.77 -1.73 -4.67
CA ILE A 358 12.25 -0.98 -3.53
C ILE A 358 12.92 -1.52 -2.26
N ASP A 359 13.59 -0.64 -1.52
CA ASP A 359 14.16 -0.95 -0.22
C ASP A 359 13.08 -0.73 0.87
N SER A 360 12.20 -1.71 1.01
CA SER A 360 11.03 -1.64 1.89
C SER A 360 11.35 -2.03 3.34
N PRO A 361 10.57 -1.57 4.34
CA PRO A 361 10.57 -2.14 5.69
C PRO A 361 10.45 -3.67 5.71
N ARG A 362 9.74 -4.28 4.75
CA ARG A 362 9.63 -5.75 4.67
C ARG A 362 10.84 -6.46 4.05
N GLY A 363 11.88 -5.71 3.67
CA GLY A 363 13.00 -6.21 2.89
C GLY A 363 12.90 -5.82 1.40
N PRO A 364 13.99 -5.97 0.64
CA PRO A 364 14.04 -5.55 -0.75
C PRO A 364 13.11 -6.40 -1.63
N TRP A 365 12.44 -5.75 -2.59
CA TRP A 365 11.59 -6.43 -3.56
C TRP A 365 11.56 -5.67 -4.90
N THR A 366 11.14 -6.34 -5.96
CA THR A 366 10.92 -5.77 -7.30
C THR A 366 9.53 -6.13 -7.81
N PHE A 367 8.97 -5.35 -8.72
CA PHE A 367 7.73 -5.72 -9.41
C PHE A 367 7.93 -6.97 -10.29
N ALA A 368 6.95 -7.87 -10.23
CA ALA A 368 6.75 -8.87 -11.27
C ALA A 368 6.32 -8.18 -12.57
N SER A 369 6.95 -8.57 -13.69
CA SER A 369 6.69 -7.98 -15.01
C SER A 369 5.31 -8.31 -15.57
N THR A 370 4.65 -9.34 -15.06
CA THR A 370 3.37 -9.87 -15.55
C THR A 370 2.17 -9.39 -14.74
N THR A 371 2.34 -9.25 -13.43
CA THR A 371 1.25 -8.95 -12.49
C THR A 371 1.33 -7.58 -11.86
N HIS A 372 2.45 -6.86 -12.04
CA HIS A 372 2.69 -5.54 -11.44
C HIS A 372 2.52 -5.55 -9.91
N THR A 373 2.86 -6.67 -9.28
CA THR A 373 2.83 -6.87 -7.83
C THR A 373 4.23 -7.26 -7.33
N PRO A 374 4.53 -7.20 -6.03
CA PRO A 374 5.87 -7.46 -5.52
C PRO A 374 6.24 -8.93 -5.63
N ILE A 375 7.47 -9.23 -6.06
CA ILE A 375 8.14 -10.51 -5.77
C ILE A 375 8.78 -10.38 -4.39
N GLN A 376 8.22 -11.07 -3.40
CA GLN A 376 8.47 -10.76 -1.98
C GLN A 376 8.45 -12.01 -1.10
N THR A 377 9.12 -11.91 0.05
CA THR A 377 9.11 -12.95 1.07
C THR A 377 7.84 -12.89 1.89
N TRP A 378 7.26 -14.06 2.14
CA TRP A 378 6.19 -14.31 3.09
C TRP A 378 6.74 -15.02 4.31
N TYR A 379 6.29 -14.60 5.48
CA TYR A 379 6.79 -15.05 6.77
C TYR A 379 5.69 -15.80 7.53
N LEU A 380 6.10 -16.85 8.23
CA LEU A 380 5.31 -17.43 9.31
C LEU A 380 5.47 -16.54 10.52
N ARG A 381 4.34 -16.10 11.07
CA ARG A 381 4.27 -15.36 12.31
C ARG A 381 3.49 -16.16 13.34
N GLU A 382 3.82 -15.99 14.61
CA GLU A 382 3.03 -16.53 15.71
C GLU A 382 2.71 -15.41 16.70
N VAL A 383 1.45 -15.37 17.15
CA VAL A 383 1.03 -14.42 18.18
C VAL A 383 1.59 -14.87 19.53
N GLN A 384 2.55 -14.13 20.06
CA GLN A 384 3.20 -14.40 21.34
C GLN A 384 3.48 -13.11 22.11
N HIS A 385 3.89 -13.24 23.38
CA HIS A 385 4.40 -12.08 24.11
C HIS A 385 5.82 -11.76 23.65
N ASP A 386 6.03 -10.51 23.29
CA ASP A 386 7.36 -9.92 23.20
C ASP A 386 7.45 -8.83 24.27
N GLY A 387 8.21 -9.13 25.34
CA GLY A 387 8.14 -8.38 26.58
C GLY A 387 6.72 -8.37 27.17
N GLY A 388 6.18 -7.17 27.40
CA GLY A 388 4.83 -6.98 27.94
C GLY A 388 3.71 -6.90 26.90
N ALA A 389 4.05 -6.87 25.60
CA ALA A 389 3.07 -6.70 24.52
C ALA A 389 2.78 -8.04 23.84
N LEU A 390 1.54 -8.26 23.43
CA LEU A 390 1.17 -9.37 22.55
C LEU A 390 1.38 -8.91 21.10
N THR A 391 2.18 -9.63 20.33
CA THR A 391 2.55 -9.26 18.96
C THR A 391 2.63 -10.47 18.03
N ASN A 392 2.61 -10.23 16.72
CA ASN A 392 2.99 -11.21 15.72
C ASN A 392 4.52 -11.25 15.62
N VAL A 393 5.12 -12.27 16.22
CA VAL A 393 6.58 -12.51 16.16
C VAL A 393 6.90 -13.30 14.89
N MET A 394 7.90 -12.87 14.13
CA MET A 394 8.39 -13.61 12.97
C MET A 394 9.11 -14.89 13.42
N ILE A 395 8.65 -16.04 12.91
CA ILE A 395 9.18 -17.36 13.28
C ILE A 395 10.15 -17.88 12.22
N GLN A 396 9.75 -17.81 10.95
CA GLN A 396 10.55 -18.24 9.81
C GLN A 396 10.03 -17.67 8.50
N GLU A 397 10.84 -17.70 7.47
CA GLU A 397 10.38 -17.51 6.09
C GLU A 397 9.56 -18.73 5.64
N LEU A 398 8.50 -18.48 4.86
CA LEU A 398 7.65 -19.52 4.26
C LEU A 398 8.01 -19.73 2.79
N ALA A 399 8.04 -18.65 2.03
CA ALA A 399 8.29 -18.66 0.59
C ALA A 399 8.58 -17.25 0.07
N THR A 400 9.24 -17.16 -1.07
CA THR A 400 9.21 -15.96 -1.92
C THR A 400 8.14 -16.18 -2.99
N ILE A 401 7.16 -15.29 -3.05
CA ILE A 401 6.02 -15.35 -3.98
C ILE A 401 5.89 -14.01 -4.70
N GLY A 402 5.39 -14.07 -5.92
CA GLY A 402 5.11 -12.94 -6.80
C GLY A 402 5.53 -13.30 -8.22
N GLY A 403 4.74 -12.91 -9.21
CA GLY A 403 4.92 -13.37 -10.60
C GLY A 403 3.64 -13.81 -11.25
#